data_AF-A0A3N5IPJ5-F1
#
_entry.id   AF-A0A3N5IPJ5-F1
#
_cell.length_a   1.000
_cell.length_b   1.000
_cell.length_c   1.000
_cell.angle_alpha   90.00
_cell.angle_beta   90.00
_cell.angle_gamma   90.00
#
_symmetry.space_group_name_H-M   'P 1'
#
loop_
_entity.id
_entity.type
_entity.pdbx_description
1 polymer ?
#
loop_
_entity_poly.entity_id
_entity_poly.type
_entity_poly.pdbx_seq_one_letter_code
_entity_poly.pdbx_strand_id
1 'polypeptide(L)' 'MAKKTASESDETRLKKKVAAKLADQKTPKEDEALRSLRKRLRRTQRKRRALALRKKNSASTKTAAPAAK' A
#
# COMPACT_ATOMS: atom_id res chain seq x y z
N MET A 1 1.36 -12.15 23.96
CA MET A 1 0.89 -11.48 22.72
C MET A 1 1.62 -10.15 22.55
N ALA A 2 2.84 -10.19 21.98
CA ALA A 2 3.65 -8.98 21.82
C ALA A 2 2.93 -7.97 20.92
N LYS A 3 2.63 -6.80 21.49
CA LYS A 3 2.00 -5.67 20.80
C LYS A 3 2.87 -5.34 19.59
N LYS A 4 2.31 -5.49 18.38
CA LYS A 4 2.97 -5.07 17.14
C LYS A 4 3.19 -3.57 17.26
N THR A 5 4.43 -3.18 17.54
CA THR A 5 4.89 -1.80 17.46
C THR A 5 4.41 -1.23 16.14
N ALA A 6 4.12 0.07 16.10
CA ALA A 6 3.78 0.81 14.89
C ALA A 6 5.01 0.85 13.95
N SER A 7 5.40 -0.33 13.49
CA SER A 7 6.49 -0.57 12.57
C SER A 7 6.02 -0.01 11.25
N GLU A 8 6.81 0.89 10.69
CA GLU A 8 6.65 1.52 9.38
C GLU A 8 5.72 0.76 8.43
N SER A 9 4.72 1.47 7.90
CA SER A 9 3.80 0.94 6.90
C SER A 9 4.57 0.20 5.80
N ASP A 10 4.10 -0.97 5.37
CA ASP A 10 4.76 -1.74 4.31
C ASP A 10 5.04 -0.90 3.05
N GLU A 11 4.24 0.13 2.80
CA GLU A 11 4.44 1.08 1.72
C GLU A 11 5.74 1.91 1.88
N THR A 12 6.06 2.40 3.08
CA THR A 12 7.26 3.22 3.32
C THR A 12 8.52 2.35 3.24
N ARG A 13 8.47 1.12 3.77
CA ARG A 13 9.57 0.15 3.62
C ARG A 13 9.83 -0.21 2.17
N LEU A 14 8.78 -0.43 1.37
CA LEU A 14 8.93 -0.73 -0.06
C LEU A 14 9.45 0.46 -0.86
N LYS A 15 9.03 1.69 -0.54
CA LYS A 15 9.58 2.91 -1.15
C LYS A 15 11.09 3.05 -0.87
N LYS A 16 11.51 2.88 0.38
CA LYS A 16 12.94 2.90 0.77
C LYS A 16 13.74 1.84 0.00
N LYS A 17 13.23 0.61 -0.11
CA LYS A 17 13.90 -0.48 -0.86
C LYS A 17 14.01 -0.19 -2.36
N VAL A 18 12.98 0.39 -2.97
CA VAL A 18 13.03 0.78 -4.38
C VAL A 18 14.04 1.90 -4.60
N ALA A 19 14.07 2.92 -3.72
CA ALA A 19 15.03 4.01 -3.83
C ALA A 19 16.49 3.53 -3.68
N ALA A 20 16.77 2.70 -2.67
CA ALA A 20 18.10 2.09 -2.49
C ALA A 20 18.51 1.27 -3.72
N LYS A 21 17.61 0.40 -4.22
CA LYS A 21 17.90 -0.41 -5.40
C LYS A 21 18.04 0.40 -6.69
N LEU A 22 17.46 1.59 -6.80
CA LEU A 22 17.68 2.47 -7.94
C LEU A 22 19.06 3.11 -7.95
N ALA A 23 19.60 3.41 -6.77
CA ALA A 23 20.94 4.00 -6.64
C ALA A 23 22.06 3.00 -7.00
N ASP A 24 21.82 1.70 -6.81
CA ASP A 24 22.81 0.64 -7.03
C ASP A 24 22.84 0.07 -8.47
N GLN A 25 21.97 0.53 -9.38
CA GLN A 25 21.75 -0.12 -10.68
C GLN A 25 22.98 -0.11 -11.59
N LYS A 26 23.62 -1.29 -11.74
CA LYS A 26 24.67 -1.51 -12.74
C LYS A 26 24.44 -2.77 -13.58
N THR A 27 23.51 -3.65 -13.21
CA THR A 27 23.36 -4.97 -13.87
C THR A 27 21.90 -5.34 -14.20
N PRO A 28 21.66 -6.09 -15.30
CA PRO A 28 20.29 -6.46 -15.74
C PRO A 28 19.55 -7.38 -14.76
N LYS A 29 20.25 -8.08 -13.86
CA LYS A 29 19.63 -8.92 -12.81
C LYS A 29 19.00 -8.05 -11.70
N GLU A 30 19.54 -6.86 -11.47
CA GLU A 30 18.99 -5.88 -10.54
C GLU A 30 17.70 -5.24 -11.09
N ASP A 31 17.58 -5.14 -12.41
CA ASP A 31 16.37 -4.68 -13.08
C ASP A 31 15.16 -5.59 -12.83
N GLU A 32 15.35 -6.91 -12.84
CA GLU A 32 14.26 -7.85 -12.54
C GLU A 32 13.86 -7.78 -11.06
N ALA A 33 14.84 -7.70 -10.16
CA ALA A 33 14.60 -7.49 -8.73
C ALA A 33 13.87 -6.16 -8.47
N LEU A 34 14.29 -5.08 -9.13
CA LEU A 34 13.64 -3.77 -9.07
C LEU A 34 12.21 -3.83 -9.61
N ARG A 35 11.99 -4.52 -10.74
CA ARG A 35 10.67 -4.72 -11.33
C ARG A 35 9.75 -5.46 -10.37
N SER A 36 10.25 -6.48 -9.67
CA SER A 36 9.51 -7.21 -8.65
C SER A 36 9.10 -6.31 -7.46
N LEU A 37 10.02 -5.45 -6.98
CA LEU A 37 9.79 -4.50 -5.90
C LEU A 37 8.75 -3.44 -6.28
N ARG A 38 8.85 -2.87 -7.48
CA ARG A 38 7.86 -1.93 -8.03
C ARG A 38 6.48 -2.57 -8.13
N LYS A 39 6.38 -3.83 -8.59
CA LYS A 39 5.11 -4.59 -8.62
C LYS A 39 4.52 -4.76 -7.22
N ARG A 40 5.35 -5.11 -6.23
CA ARG A 40 4.91 -5.25 -4.83
C ARG A 40 4.40 -3.92 -4.25
N LEU A 41 5.11 -2.82 -4.50
CA LEU A 41 4.67 -1.48 -4.09
C LEU A 41 3.31 -1.11 -4.68
N ARG A 42 3.10 -1.33 -5.99
CA ARG A 42 1.81 -1.06 -6.66
C ARG A 42 0.68 -1.92 -6.09
N ARG A 43 0.93 -3.19 -5.73
CA ARG A 43 -0.06 -4.07 -5.09
C ARG A 43 -0.47 -3.53 -3.71
N THR A 44 0.49 -3.12 -2.88
CA THR A 44 0.21 -2.53 -1.57
C THR A 44 -0.60 -1.24 -1.68
N GLN A 45 -0.22 -0.35 -2.60
CA GLN A 45 -0.97 0.89 -2.87
C GLN A 45 -2.40 0.62 -3.33
N ARG A 46 -2.61 -0.35 -4.24
CA ARG A 46 -3.95 -0.76 -4.67
C ARG A 46 -4.78 -1.31 -3.51
N LYS A 47 -4.20 -2.16 -2.66
CA LYS A 47 -4.89 -2.67 -1.45
C LYS A 47 -5.31 -1.54 -0.52
N ARG A 48 -4.43 -0.55 -0.29
CA ARG A 48 -4.74 0.64 0.50
C ARG A 48 -5.90 1.44 -0.10
N ARG A 49 -5.88 1.67 -1.42
CA ARG A 49 -6.98 2.36 -2.14
C ARG A 49 -8.30 1.60 -2.04
N ALA A 50 -8.30 0.28 -2.25
CA ALA A 50 -9.49 -0.54 -2.13
C ALA A 50 -10.10 -0.49 -0.73
N LEU A 51 -9.27 -0.56 0.33
CA LEU A 51 -9.73 -0.41 1.70
C LEU A 51 -10.28 0.99 1.98
N ALA A 52 -9.65 2.04 1.44
CA ALA A 52 -10.14 3.41 1.57
C ALA A 52 -11.49 3.61 0.87
N LEU A 53 -11.64 3.09 -0.36
CA LEU A 53 -12.90 3.11 -1.11
C LEU A 53 -13.99 2.32 -0.38
N ARG A 54 -13.69 1.12 0.12
CA ARG A 54 -14.64 0.33 0.92
C ARG A 54 -15.10 1.11 2.15
N LYS A 55 -14.18 1.75 2.88
CA LYS A 55 -14.53 2.59 4.03
C LYS A 55 -15.45 3.75 3.62
N LYS A 56 -15.14 4.47 2.54
CA LYS A 56 -15.98 5.55 2.00
C LYS A 56 -17.38 5.05 1.64
N ASN A 57 -17.47 3.95 0.90
CA ASN A 57 -18.74 3.40 0.43
C ASN A 57 -19.57 2.80 1.58
N SER A 58 -18.93 2.18 2.58
CA SER A 58 -19.64 1.70 3.78
C SER A 58 -20.07 2.82 4.71
N ALA A 59 -19.38 3.97 4.68
CA ALA A 59 -19.80 5.14 5.41
C ALA A 59 -21.05 5.75 4.75
N SER A 60 -21.08 5.84 3.41
CA SER A 60 -22.25 6.37 2.68
C SER A 60 -23.50 5.49 2.79
N THR A 61 -23.39 4.18 3.06
CA THR A 61 -24.57 3.33 3.29
C THR A 61 -25.11 3.38 4.71
N LYS A 62 -24.32 3.85 5.70
CA LYS A 62 -24.78 4.03 7.09
C LYS A 62 -25.48 5.38 7.33
N THR A 63 -25.33 6.34 6.42
CA THR A 63 -26.02 7.64 6.45
C THR A 63 -27.18 7.75 5.46
N ALA A 64 -27.63 6.64 4.89
CA ALA A 64 -28.83 6.56 4.05
C ALA A 64 -29.95 5.77 4.75
N ALA A 65 -30.07 5.89 6.08
CA ALA A 65 -31.34 5.61 6.74
C ALA A 65 -32.28 6.76 6.37
N PRO A 66 -33.48 6.50 5.80
CA PRO A 66 -34.38 7.56 5.37
C PRO A 66 -34.76 8.39 6.59
N ALA A 67 -34.67 9.71 6.45
CA ALA A 67 -35.33 10.63 7.35
C ALA A 67 -36.84 10.38 7.22
N ALA A 68 -37.36 9.49 8.08
CA ALA A 68 -38.77 9.42 8.36
C ALA A 68 -39.07 10.54 9.36
N LYS A 69 -39.65 11.63 8.86
CA LYS A 69 -40.65 12.49 9.52
C LYS A 69 -41.18 13.49 8.52
#